data_AF-A0A3S4HHZ8-F1
#
_entry.id   AF-A0A3S4HHZ8-F1
#
_cell.length_a   1.000
_cell.length_b   1.000
_cell.length_c   1.000
_cell.angle_alpha   90.00
_cell.angle_beta   90.00
_cell.angle_gamma   90.00
#
_symmetry.space_group_name_H-M   'P 1'
#
loop_
_entity.id
_entity.type
_entity.pdbx_description
1 polymer ?
#
loop_
_entity_poly.entity_id
_entity_poly.type
_entity_poly.pdbx_seq_one_letter_code
_entity_poly.pdbx_strand_id
1 'polypeptide(L)' 'MALEQRLGDSALRIHRNCLVMRHAVQELCRGGESDGDEQWIVRLRDIPAPLPVSRRQIHALRAALSVSN' A
#
# COMPACT_ATOMS: atom_id res chain seq x y z
N MET A 1 -5.30 16.14 -1.74
CA MET A 1 -4.39 17.06 -1.03
C MET A 1 -4.76 17.26 0.44
N ALA A 2 -6.03 17.46 0.83
CA ALA A 2 -6.37 17.72 2.24
C ALA A 2 -6.28 16.52 3.21
N LEU A 3 -6.52 15.28 2.73
CA LEU A 3 -6.58 14.11 3.61
C LEU A 3 -5.19 13.58 4.00
N GLU A 4 -4.23 13.59 3.08
CA GLU A 4 -2.85 13.14 3.32
C GLU A 4 -2.13 14.06 4.31
N GLN A 5 -2.32 15.36 4.20
CA GLN A 5 -1.73 16.34 5.13
C GLN A 5 -2.25 16.16 6.57
N ARG A 6 -3.50 15.70 6.73
CA ARG A 6 -4.11 15.48 8.04
C ARG A 6 -3.70 14.16 8.69
N LEU A 7 -3.39 13.15 7.89
CA LEU A 7 -2.97 11.83 8.36
C LEU A 7 -1.44 11.73 8.54
N GLY A 8 -0.69 12.60 7.87
CA GLY A 8 0.78 12.66 7.97
C GLY A 8 1.43 11.33 7.61
N ASP A 9 2.50 10.98 8.31
CA ASP A 9 3.28 9.74 8.09
C ASP A 9 2.54 8.46 8.53
N SER A 10 1.37 8.61 9.18
CA SER A 10 0.57 7.47 9.64
C SER A 10 -0.23 6.81 8.53
N ALA A 11 -0.37 7.44 7.36
CA ALA A 11 -1.09 6.88 6.23
C ALA A 11 -0.18 6.71 4.99
N LEU A 12 -0.37 5.61 4.28
CA LEU A 12 0.34 5.24 3.06
C LEU A 12 -0.61 5.25 1.88
N ARG A 13 -0.17 5.78 0.74
CA ARG A 13 -0.97 5.80 -0.48
C ARG A 13 -0.70 4.56 -1.32
N ILE A 14 -1.72 3.73 -1.49
CA ILE A 14 -1.61 2.49 -2.28
C ILE A 14 -2.18 2.65 -3.69
N HIS A 15 -3.08 3.62 -3.87
CA HIS A 15 -3.67 3.96 -5.16
C HIS A 15 -3.99 5.45 -5.18
N ARG A 16 -4.17 6.04 -6.38
CA ARG A 16 -4.48 7.47 -6.54
C ARG A 16 -5.69 7.94 -5.71
N ASN A 17 -6.60 7.03 -5.34
CA ASN A 17 -7.77 7.32 -4.51
C ASN A 17 -7.85 6.46 -3.24
N CYS A 18 -6.76 5.82 -2.81
CA CYS A 18 -6.78 4.95 -1.64
C CYS A 18 -5.56 5.20 -0.74
N LEU A 19 -5.85 5.44 0.53
CA LEU A 19 -4.90 5.56 1.62
C LEU A 19 -5.20 4.46 2.63
N VAL A 20 -4.16 3.89 3.22
CA VAL A 20 -4.26 2.90 4.29
C VAL A 20 -3.42 3.35 5.47
N MET A 21 -3.78 2.97 6.68
CA MET A 21 -2.97 3.28 7.85
C MET A 21 -1.71 2.40 7.86
N ARG A 22 -0.54 2.98 8.12
CA ARG A 22 0.76 2.28 8.15
C ARG A 22 0.73 1.09 9.13
N HIS A 23 0.13 1.27 10.30
CA HIS A 23 0.00 0.21 11.31
C HIS A 23 -0.93 -0.94 10.89
N ALA A 24 -1.81 -0.70 9.91
CA ALA A 24 -2.72 -1.72 9.40
C ALA A 24 -2.04 -2.55 8.30
N VAL A 25 -0.95 -2.10 7.68
CA VAL A 25 -0.24 -2.85 6.64
C VAL A 25 0.50 -4.04 7.26
N GLN A 26 0.21 -5.25 6.77
CA GLN A 26 0.92 -6.47 7.17
C GLN A 26 2.02 -6.85 6.18
N GLU A 27 1.69 -6.88 4.89
CA GLU A 27 2.61 -7.32 3.85
C GLU A 27 2.29 -6.67 2.50
N LEU A 28 3.34 -6.41 1.72
CA LEU A 28 3.28 -5.99 0.31
C LEU A 28 3.77 -7.18 -0.54
N CYS A 29 2.88 -7.75 -1.33
CA CYS A 29 3.11 -8.96 -2.09
C CYS A 29 2.83 -8.77 -3.58
N ARG A 30 3.40 -9.65 -4.41
CA ARG A 30 3.02 -9.75 -5.82
C ARG A 30 1.68 -10.47 -5.89
N GLY A 31 0.70 -9.84 -6.54
CA GLY A 31 -0.58 -10.45 -6.88
C GLY A 31 -0.39 -11.49 -7.97
N GLY A 32 -1.21 -12.55 -7.93
CA GLY A 32 -1.13 -13.67 -8.88
C GLY A 32 -1.34 -13.29 -10.34
N GLU A 33 -1.06 -14.27 -11.20
CA GLU A 33 -0.89 -14.24 -12.66
C GLU A 33 -1.94 -13.39 -13.39
N SER A 34 -1.68 -12.09 -13.49
CA SER A 34 -2.30 -11.26 -14.51
C SER A 34 -1.37 -11.29 -15.71
N ASP A 35 -1.82 -11.96 -16.78
CA ASP A 35 -1.18 -12.07 -18.09
C ASP A 35 -0.52 -10.73 -18.49
N GLY A 36 0.80 -10.64 -18.32
CA GLY A 36 1.64 -9.53 -18.79
C GLY A 36 1.92 -8.37 -17.83
N ASP A 37 1.22 -8.18 -16.71
CA ASP A 37 1.44 -7.02 -15.81
C ASP A 37 1.70 -7.44 -14.36
N GLU A 38 2.88 -7.07 -13.83
CA GLU A 38 3.30 -7.33 -12.46
C GLU A 38 2.39 -6.56 -11.48
N GLN A 39 1.29 -7.18 -11.06
CA GLN A 39 0.34 -6.60 -10.13
C GLN A 39 0.87 -6.75 -8.70
N TRP A 40 0.83 -5.68 -7.93
CA TRP A 40 1.20 -5.70 -6.51
C TRP A 40 -0.07 -5.56 -5.66
N ILE A 41 -0.07 -6.21 -4.51
CA ILE A 41 -1.16 -6.19 -3.53
C ILE A 41 -0.62 -5.89 -2.14
N VAL A 42 -1.43 -5.23 -1.32
CA VAL A 42 -1.16 -5.05 0.11
C VAL A 42 -2.19 -5.84 0.91
N ARG A 43 -1.75 -6.52 1.97
CA ARG A 43 -2.66 -7.13 2.95
C ARG A 43 -2.70 -6.26 4.19
N LEU A 44 -3.91 -6.07 4.69
CA LEU A 44 -4.15 -5.25 5.87
C LEU A 44 -4.62 -6.13 7.03
N ARG A 45 -4.34 -5.70 8.26
CA ARG A 45 -4.88 -6.28 9.48
C ARG A 45 -6.40 -6.12 9.47
N ASP A 46 -7.10 -7.18 9.89
CA ASP A 46 -8.56 -7.25 9.97
C ASP A 46 -9.32 -7.08 8.64
N ILE A 47 -8.61 -7.02 7.49
CA ILE A 47 -9.21 -7.00 6.16
C ILE A 47 -8.82 -8.28 5.43
N PRO A 48 -9.76 -9.21 5.18
CA PRO A 48 -9.45 -10.50 4.57
C PRO A 48 -9.07 -10.37 3.09
N ALA A 49 -9.60 -9.36 2.39
CA ALA A 49 -9.34 -9.15 0.97
C ALA A 49 -8.09 -8.28 0.75
N PRO A 50 -7.07 -8.75 -0.01
CA PRO A 50 -5.94 -7.92 -0.39
C PRO A 50 -6.37 -6.77 -1.31
N LEU A 51 -5.70 -5.62 -1.18
CA LEU A 51 -5.98 -4.44 -1.99
C LEU A 51 -4.91 -4.26 -3.07
N PRO A 52 -5.29 -3.97 -4.33
CA PRO A 52 -4.33 -3.72 -5.39
C PRO A 52 -3.55 -2.43 -5.13
N VAL A 53 -2.24 -2.49 -5.40
CA VAL A 53 -1.31 -1.38 -5.28
C VAL A 53 -0.93 -0.92 -6.68
N SER A 54 -1.02 0.40 -6.91
CA SER A 54 -0.52 0.99 -8.15
C SER A 54 0.99 0.82 -8.25
N ARG A 55 1.50 0.42 -9.42
CA ARG A 55 2.95 0.28 -9.67
C ARG A 55 3.76 1.52 -9.26
N ARG A 56 3.20 2.70 -9.52
CA ARG A 56 3.79 4.00 -9.14
C ARG A 56 3.88 4.22 -7.63
N GLN A 57 3.14 3.50 -6.80
CA GLN A 57 3.15 3.65 -5.34
C GLN A 57 4.08 2.63 -4.66
N ILE A 58 4.55 1.60 -5.37
CA ILE A 58 5.40 0.54 -4.80
C ILE A 58 6.68 1.11 -4.20
N HIS A 59 7.36 2.01 -4.91
CA HIS A 59 8.63 2.58 -4.44
C HIS A 59 8.44 3.34 -3.12
N ALA A 60 7.40 4.16 -3.02
CA ALA A 60 7.06 4.91 -1.81
C ALA A 60 6.67 3.98 -0.66
N LEU A 61 5.86 2.94 -0.94
CA LEU A 61 5.49 1.94 0.06
C LEU A 61 6.70 1.17 0.60
N ARG A 62 7.61 0.71 -0.28
CA ARG A 62 8.80 -0.03 0.14
C ARG A 62 9.73 0.85 1.00
N ALA A 63 9.90 2.11 0.63
CA ALA A 63 10.68 3.06 1.43
C ALA A 63 10.06 3.27 2.81
N ALA A 64 8.75 3.48 2.89
CA ALA A 64 8.04 3.67 4.15
C ALA A 64 8.07 2.42 5.06
N LEU A 65 7.94 1.22 4.48
CA LEU A 65 7.99 -0.04 5.23
C LEU A 65 9.40 -0.36 5.72
N SER A 66 10.44 -0.10 4.92
CA SER A 66 11.85 -0.32 5.28
C SER A 66 12.36 0.53 6.45
N VAL A 67 11.70 1.66 6.74
CA VAL A 67 12.07 2.59 7.82
C VAL A 67 11.38 2.21 9.16
N SER A 68 10.75 1.04 9.24
CA SER A 68 10.05 0.60 10.45
C SER A 68 10.99 -0.24 11.35
N ASN A 69 11.89 0.41 12.08
CA ASN A 69 12.60 -0.16 13.22
C ASN A 69 12.58 0.81 14.41
#